data_AF-A0A968Q9Z8-F1
#
_entry.id   AF-A0A968Q9Z8-F1
#
_cell.length_a   1.000
_cell.length_b   1.000
_cell.length_c   1.000
_cell.angle_alpha   90.00
_cell.angle_beta   90.00
_cell.angle_gamma   90.00
#
_symmetry.space_group_name_H-M   'P 1'
#
loop_
_entity.id
_entity.type
_entity.pdbx_description
1 polymer ?
#
loop_
_entity_poly.entity_id
_entity_poly.type
_entity_poly.pdbx_seq_one_letter_code
_entity_poly.pdbx_strand_id
1 'polypeptide(L)'
;MANISLAAGLLTQEQFDFYNALPIAPDPDSEVNDRDDFIKQLLVTQTDLLGYDPVGLNTNLPQADGLIEATLLQGDYVAVHNYSWTEFDIAPDTQALTVTTYGIDAYSEADVLTNPDAVLGLTPRIISQFEVTPQVEVV
;
A
#
# COMPACT_ATOMS: atom_id res chain seq x y z
N MET A 1 -7.59 -9.86 -7.36
CA MET A 1 -8.43 -8.70 -7.72
C MET A 1 -8.34 -8.33 -9.20
N ALA A 2 -7.15 -8.23 -9.79
CA ALA A 2 -6.98 -7.83 -11.20
C ALA A 2 -7.82 -8.62 -12.23
N ASN A 3 -7.95 -9.95 -12.09
CA ASN A 3 -8.80 -10.77 -12.96
C ASN A 3 -10.28 -10.34 -12.96
N ILE A 4 -10.81 -9.97 -11.78
CA ILE A 4 -12.19 -9.50 -11.65
C ILE A 4 -12.33 -8.12 -12.29
N SER A 5 -11.34 -7.24 -12.11
CA SER A 5 -11.33 -5.91 -12.73
C SER A 5 -11.29 -5.97 -14.26
N LEU A 6 -10.49 -6.87 -14.84
CA LEU A 6 -10.49 -7.14 -16.29
C LEU A 6 -11.86 -7.66 -16.76
N ALA A 7 -12.42 -8.65 -16.04
CA ALA A 7 -13.73 -9.22 -16.39
C ALA A 7 -14.89 -8.22 -16.27
N ALA A 8 -14.79 -7.26 -15.33
CA ALA A 8 -15.75 -6.19 -15.15
C ALA A 8 -15.58 -5.02 -16.13
N GLY A 9 -14.54 -5.05 -17.00
CA GLY A 9 -14.23 -3.96 -17.93
C GLY A 9 -13.63 -2.71 -17.27
N LEU A 10 -13.14 -2.83 -16.03
CA LEU A 10 -12.46 -1.75 -15.30
C LEU A 10 -10.99 -1.62 -15.70
N LEU A 11 -10.41 -2.69 -16.25
CA LEU A 11 -9.08 -2.70 -16.86
C LEU A 11 -9.19 -3.14 -18.32
N THR A 12 -8.40 -2.51 -19.19
CA THR A 12 -8.12 -3.06 -20.53
C THR A 12 -7.18 -4.26 -20.42
N GLN A 13 -7.11 -5.07 -21.48
CA GLN A 13 -6.14 -6.17 -21.54
C GLN A 13 -4.70 -5.65 -21.44
N GLU A 14 -4.39 -4.53 -22.10
CA GLU A 14 -3.06 -3.90 -22.05
C GLU A 14 -2.69 -3.47 -20.63
N GLN A 15 -3.62 -2.86 -19.88
CA GLN A 15 -3.42 -2.48 -18.49
C GLN A 15 -3.22 -3.70 -17.58
N PHE A 16 -3.98 -4.78 -17.81
CA PHE A 16 -3.84 -6.02 -17.06
C PHE A 16 -2.49 -6.71 -17.32
N ASP A 17 -2.04 -6.73 -18.58
CA ASP A 17 -0.76 -7.31 -18.96
C ASP A 17 0.40 -6.48 -18.39
N PHE A 18 0.30 -5.15 -18.44
CA PHE A 18 1.25 -4.24 -17.79
C PHE A 18 1.33 -4.50 -16.28
N TYR A 19 0.18 -4.50 -15.58
CA TYR A 19 0.11 -4.80 -14.15
C TYR A 19 0.78 -6.14 -13.80
N ASN A 20 0.54 -7.21 -14.57
CA ASN A 20 1.16 -8.51 -14.30
C ASN A 20 2.67 -8.53 -14.51
N ALA A 21 3.20 -7.66 -15.38
CA ALA A 21 4.63 -7.54 -15.64
C ALA A 21 5.37 -6.75 -14.54
N LEU A 22 4.67 -5.96 -13.73
CA LEU A 22 5.26 -5.20 -12.64
C LEU A 22 5.70 -6.14 -11.49
N PRO A 23 6.85 -5.84 -10.84
CA PRO A 23 7.29 -6.54 -9.64
C PRO A 23 6.41 -6.23 -8.43
N ILE A 24 6.56 -7.02 -7.36
CA ILE A 24 6.05 -6.69 -6.02
C ILE A 24 7.22 -6.06 -5.26
N ALA A 25 7.31 -4.73 -5.27
CA ALA A 25 8.48 -4.03 -4.73
C ALA A 25 8.11 -2.70 -4.03
N PRO A 26 7.26 -2.73 -2.97
CA PRO A 26 6.73 -1.50 -2.37
C PRO A 26 7.81 -0.46 -2.06
N ASP A 27 7.60 0.75 -2.55
CA ASP A 27 8.49 1.88 -2.39
C ASP A 27 7.70 3.14 -1.96
N PRO A 28 8.37 4.23 -1.53
CA PRO A 28 7.68 5.42 -1.00
C PRO A 28 7.24 6.43 -2.05
N ASP A 29 7.50 6.20 -3.34
CA ASP A 29 7.08 7.12 -4.36
C ASP A 29 5.67 6.78 -4.88
N SER A 30 5.35 7.16 -6.11
CA SER A 30 4.06 6.86 -6.75
C SER A 30 4.25 6.73 -8.26
N GLU A 31 5.50 6.54 -8.70
CA GLU A 31 5.82 6.23 -10.07
C GLU A 31 5.37 4.81 -10.34
N VAL A 32 4.52 4.58 -11.34
CA VAL A 32 3.97 3.25 -11.60
C VAL A 32 5.04 2.30 -12.11
N ASN A 33 5.79 1.73 -11.17
CA ASN A 33 6.96 0.89 -11.38
C ASN A 33 6.79 -0.47 -10.66
N ASP A 34 5.85 -0.56 -9.71
CA ASP A 34 5.41 -1.79 -9.07
C ASP A 34 3.88 -2.00 -9.11
N ARG A 35 3.43 -3.18 -8.67
CA ARG A 35 2.00 -3.55 -8.68
C ARG A 35 1.13 -2.74 -7.72
N ASP A 36 1.67 -2.34 -6.58
CA ASP A 36 0.95 -1.54 -5.59
C ASP A 36 0.76 -0.11 -6.10
N ASP A 37 1.76 0.48 -6.79
CA ASP A 37 1.63 1.79 -7.46
C ASP A 37 0.53 1.79 -8.51
N PHE A 38 0.46 0.72 -9.32
CA PHE A 38 -0.59 0.59 -10.33
C PHE A 38 -1.98 0.58 -9.69
N ILE A 39 -2.14 -0.14 -8.58
CA ILE A 39 -3.41 -0.18 -7.84
C ILE A 39 -3.69 1.18 -7.19
N LYS A 40 -2.69 1.83 -6.60
CA LYS A 40 -2.82 3.18 -6.04
C LYS A 40 -3.26 4.18 -7.10
N GLN A 41 -2.64 4.20 -8.27
CA GLN A 41 -3.04 5.07 -9.38
C GLN A 41 -4.51 4.83 -9.79
N LEU A 42 -4.93 3.56 -9.86
CA LEU A 42 -6.32 3.25 -10.16
C LEU A 42 -7.26 3.78 -9.07
N LEU A 43 -6.93 3.57 -7.80
CA LEU A 43 -7.70 4.08 -6.65
C LEU A 43 -7.79 5.60 -6.66
N VAL A 44 -6.66 6.31 -6.85
CA VAL A 44 -6.61 7.78 -6.96
C VAL A 44 -7.50 8.27 -8.10
N THR A 45 -7.44 7.63 -9.27
CA THR A 45 -8.30 7.98 -10.41
C THR A 45 -9.79 7.85 -10.06
N GLN A 46 -10.18 6.83 -9.28
CA GLN A 46 -11.57 6.66 -8.86
C GLN A 46 -11.97 7.66 -7.76
N THR A 47 -11.11 7.93 -6.78
CA THR A 47 -11.40 8.90 -5.72
C THR A 47 -11.53 10.31 -6.27
N ASP A 48 -10.67 10.69 -7.23
CA ASP A 48 -10.70 11.99 -7.90
C ASP A 48 -12.02 12.20 -8.64
N LEU A 49 -12.51 11.17 -9.35
CA LEU A 49 -13.78 11.22 -10.07
C LEU A 49 -14.97 11.46 -9.12
N LEU A 50 -14.87 10.99 -7.89
CA LEU A 50 -15.93 11.07 -6.89
C LEU A 50 -15.76 12.27 -5.94
N GLY A 51 -14.65 13.02 -6.05
CA GLY A 51 -14.33 14.16 -5.19
C GLY A 51 -13.96 13.77 -3.75
N TYR A 52 -13.38 12.58 -3.56
CA TYR A 52 -12.83 12.13 -2.28
C TYR A 52 -11.34 12.46 -2.18
N ASP A 53 -10.82 12.49 -0.95
CA ASP A 53 -9.38 12.51 -0.74
C ASP A 53 -8.74 11.28 -1.41
N PRO A 54 -7.60 11.45 -2.10
CA PRO A 54 -6.90 10.34 -2.70
C PRO A 54 -6.37 9.40 -1.61
N VAL A 55 -6.14 8.13 -1.97
CA VAL A 55 -5.59 7.16 -1.03
C VAL A 55 -4.19 7.58 -0.57
N GLY A 56 -3.96 7.54 0.73
CA GLY A 56 -2.74 8.01 1.39
C GLY A 56 -3.07 8.96 2.54
N LEU A 57 -2.03 9.46 3.23
CA LEU A 57 -2.20 10.41 4.34
C LEU A 57 -1.59 11.78 4.06
N ASN A 58 -0.69 11.88 3.07
CA ASN A 58 0.07 13.11 2.78
C ASN A 58 -0.52 13.99 1.69
N THR A 59 -1.48 13.48 0.92
CA THR A 59 -2.10 14.22 -0.19
C THR A 59 -3.59 14.27 0.07
N ASN A 60 -4.11 15.44 0.46
CA ASN A 60 -5.51 15.62 0.78
C ASN A 60 -6.10 16.78 -0.02
N LEU A 61 -7.42 16.81 -0.16
CA LEU A 61 -8.16 17.94 -0.69
C LEU A 61 -8.04 19.15 0.25
N PRO A 62 -8.29 20.39 -0.23
CA PRO A 62 -8.07 21.60 0.55
C PRO A 62 -8.76 21.65 1.92
N GLN A 63 -9.90 20.98 2.08
CA GLN A 63 -10.64 20.94 3.35
C GLN A 63 -10.01 20.03 4.41
N ALA A 64 -9.14 19.09 4.00
CA ALA A 64 -8.49 18.11 4.87
C ALA A 64 -6.96 18.24 4.89
N ASP A 65 -6.41 19.12 4.05
CA ASP A 65 -4.98 19.39 3.99
C ASP A 65 -4.42 19.87 5.34
N GLY A 66 -3.32 19.24 5.76
CA GLY A 66 -2.67 19.49 7.03
C GLY A 66 -3.42 19.03 8.29
N LEU A 67 -4.60 18.39 8.18
CA LEU A 67 -5.32 17.88 9.36
C LEU A 67 -4.72 16.59 9.93
N ILE A 68 -3.91 15.88 9.13
CA ILE A 68 -3.18 14.68 9.53
C ILE A 68 -1.69 14.97 9.38
N GLU A 69 -0.97 15.02 10.50
CA GLU A 69 0.49 15.11 10.49
C GLU A 69 1.07 13.71 10.41
N ALA A 70 1.24 13.21 9.18
CA ALA A 70 1.81 11.90 8.91
C ALA A 70 3.11 12.00 8.11
N THR A 71 4.04 11.09 8.38
CA THR A 71 5.25 10.92 7.59
C THR A 71 5.35 9.47 7.12
N LEU A 72 5.42 9.25 5.81
CA LEU A 72 5.76 7.96 5.22
C LEU A 72 7.26 7.70 5.39
N LEU A 73 7.62 6.61 6.06
CA LEU A 73 8.99 6.27 6.40
C LEU A 73 9.58 5.24 5.42
N GLN A 74 8.78 4.26 5.00
CA GLN A 74 9.19 3.19 4.07
C GLN A 74 7.98 2.54 3.37
N GLY A 75 8.17 2.09 2.14
CA GLY A 75 7.10 1.50 1.33
C GLY A 75 5.99 2.51 1.07
N ASP A 76 4.76 2.06 0.84
CA ASP A 76 3.61 2.92 0.55
C ASP A 76 2.47 2.73 1.56
N TYR A 77 1.48 3.62 1.56
CA TYR A 77 0.18 3.46 2.22
C TYR A 77 -0.68 2.36 1.60
N VAL A 78 -0.34 1.88 0.40
CA VAL A 78 -0.98 0.76 -0.28
C VAL A 78 0.01 -0.40 -0.39
N ALA A 79 -0.29 -1.51 0.27
CA ALA A 79 0.52 -2.73 0.21
C ALA A 79 -0.39 -3.96 0.16
N VAL A 80 -0.89 -4.30 -1.03
CA VAL A 80 -1.97 -5.28 -1.23
C VAL A 80 -1.52 -6.56 -1.95
N HIS A 81 -0.22 -6.68 -2.27
CA HIS A 81 0.36 -7.85 -2.94
C HIS A 81 1.22 -8.73 -2.02
N ASN A 82 1.12 -8.53 -0.70
CA ASN A 82 1.88 -9.29 0.29
C ASN A 82 0.95 -10.03 1.27
N TYR A 83 1.45 -11.13 1.83
CA TYR A 83 0.90 -11.66 3.07
C TYR A 83 1.57 -10.94 4.24
N SER A 84 0.77 -10.30 5.10
CA SER A 84 1.29 -9.33 6.05
C SER A 84 0.58 -9.33 7.40
N TRP A 85 1.23 -8.69 8.36
CA TRP A 85 0.64 -8.26 9.63
C TRP A 85 1.12 -6.84 9.96
N THR A 86 0.33 -6.13 10.76
CA THR A 86 0.62 -4.75 11.15
C THR A 86 0.81 -4.66 12.66
N GLU A 87 1.88 -3.97 13.06
CA GLU A 87 2.20 -3.61 14.44
C GLU A 87 1.97 -2.11 14.64
N PHE A 88 1.52 -1.77 15.84
CA PHE A 88 1.24 -0.40 16.27
C PHE A 88 2.08 -0.10 17.51
N ASP A 89 2.93 0.92 17.43
CA ASP A 89 3.73 1.40 18.56
C ASP A 89 3.35 2.86 18.87
N ILE A 90 3.23 3.19 20.15
CA ILE A 90 2.90 4.55 20.59
C ILE A 90 4.03 5.03 21.50
N ALA A 91 4.75 6.05 21.03
CA ALA A 91 5.83 6.64 21.80
C ALA A 91 5.29 7.26 23.10
N PRO A 92 5.83 6.92 24.29
CA PRO A 92 5.25 7.35 25.56
C PRO A 92 5.32 8.87 25.77
N ASP A 93 6.35 9.52 25.24
CA ASP A 93 6.59 10.95 25.46
C ASP A 93 5.88 11.85 24.45
N THR A 94 5.85 11.45 23.17
CA THR A 94 5.25 12.26 22.08
C THR A 94 3.85 11.81 21.71
N GLN A 95 3.43 10.61 22.15
CA GLN A 95 2.19 9.96 21.74
C GLN A 95 2.09 9.73 20.22
N ALA A 96 3.23 9.81 19.50
CA ALA A 96 3.30 9.49 18.08
C ALA A 96 2.98 8.01 17.85
N LEU A 97 2.11 7.73 16.88
CA LEU A 97 1.77 6.38 16.47
C LEU A 97 2.67 5.99 15.30
N THR A 98 3.53 5.00 15.49
CA THR A 98 4.23 4.33 14.39
C THR A 98 3.45 3.09 13.99
N VAL A 99 3.04 3.03 12.72
CA VAL A 99 2.40 1.86 12.12
C VAL A 99 3.44 1.16 11.25
N THR A 100 3.74 -0.10 11.56
CA THR A 100 4.70 -0.90 10.78
C THR A 100 4.00 -2.15 10.26
N THR A 101 3.93 -2.29 8.94
CA THR A 101 3.42 -3.50 8.30
C THR A 101 4.60 -4.32 7.80
N TYR A 102 4.70 -5.53 8.33
CA TYR A 102 5.65 -6.53 7.86
C TYR A 102 4.95 -7.49 6.91
N GLY A 103 5.65 -7.95 5.89
CA GLY A 103 5.11 -8.96 5.01
C GLY A 103 6.15 -9.74 4.23
N ILE A 104 5.66 -10.79 3.60
CA ILE A 104 6.38 -11.62 2.63
C ILE A 104 5.68 -11.50 1.28
N ASP A 105 6.40 -11.86 0.21
CA ASP A 105 5.80 -11.90 -1.12
C ASP A 105 4.66 -12.93 -1.15
N ALA A 106 3.58 -12.60 -1.84
CA ALA A 106 2.49 -13.54 -2.04
C ALA A 106 2.97 -14.73 -2.86
N TYR A 107 2.45 -15.91 -2.53
CA TYR A 107 2.72 -17.17 -3.21
C TYR A 107 1.40 -17.88 -3.50
N SER A 108 1.40 -18.71 -4.53
CA SER A 108 0.28 -19.56 -4.91
C SER A 108 0.46 -20.99 -4.40
N GLU A 109 -0.61 -21.78 -4.47
CA GLU A 109 -0.53 -23.23 -4.23
C GLU A 109 0.49 -23.91 -5.18
N ALA A 110 0.56 -23.46 -6.44
CA ALA A 110 1.52 -24.00 -7.40
C ALA A 110 2.97 -23.73 -6.98
N ASP A 111 3.25 -22.57 -6.40
CA ASP A 111 4.59 -22.24 -5.87
C ASP A 111 4.95 -23.18 -4.71
N VAL A 112 4.01 -23.42 -3.79
CA VAL A 112 4.19 -24.34 -2.66
C VAL A 112 4.45 -25.77 -3.14
N LEU A 113 3.68 -26.24 -4.13
CA LEU A 113 3.83 -27.60 -4.68
C LEU A 113 5.12 -27.78 -5.49
N THR A 114 5.60 -26.71 -6.13
CA THR A 114 6.81 -26.75 -6.97
C THR A 114 8.08 -26.62 -6.13
N ASN A 115 8.09 -25.73 -5.12
CA ASN A 115 9.25 -25.49 -4.28
C ASN A 115 8.83 -25.06 -2.85
N PRO A 116 8.42 -26.02 -2.00
CA PRO A 116 7.95 -25.70 -0.66
C PRO A 116 9.03 -25.04 0.22
N ASP A 117 10.29 -25.41 0.04
CA ASP A 117 11.42 -24.87 0.81
C ASP A 117 11.64 -23.38 0.52
N ALA A 118 11.42 -22.93 -0.72
CA ALA A 118 11.49 -21.50 -1.06
C ALA A 118 10.40 -20.68 -0.35
N VAL A 119 9.18 -21.22 -0.25
CA VAL A 119 8.07 -20.56 0.45
C VAL A 119 8.32 -20.53 1.96
N LEU A 120 8.77 -21.65 2.55
CA LEU A 120 9.11 -21.71 3.98
C LEU A 120 10.33 -20.85 4.35
N GLY A 121 11.20 -20.57 3.37
CA GLY A 121 12.37 -19.70 3.53
C GLY A 121 12.09 -18.21 3.39
N LEU A 122 10.85 -17.79 3.08
CA LEU A 122 10.50 -16.38 2.96
C LEU A 122 10.68 -15.66 4.31
N THR A 123 11.45 -14.58 4.29
CA THR A 123 11.69 -13.73 5.46
C THR A 123 10.83 -12.48 5.40
N PRO A 124 10.05 -12.18 6.44
CA PRO A 124 9.31 -10.93 6.51
C PRO A 124 10.20 -9.69 6.43
N ARG A 125 9.72 -8.67 5.74
CA ARG A 125 10.34 -7.34 5.65
C ARG A 125 9.30 -6.25 5.89
N ILE A 126 9.74 -5.05 6.23
CA ILE A 126 8.85 -3.87 6.25
C ILE A 126 8.41 -3.59 4.81
N ILE A 127 7.10 -3.59 4.58
CA ILE A 127 6.48 -3.26 3.28
C ILE A 127 5.71 -1.95 3.32
N SER A 128 5.41 -1.44 4.52
CA SER A 128 4.81 -0.14 4.74
C SER A 128 5.14 0.30 6.17
N GLN A 129 5.64 1.52 6.33
CA GLN A 129 5.86 2.12 7.63
C GLN A 129 5.58 3.62 7.55
N PHE A 130 4.77 4.10 8.48
CA PHE A 130 4.50 5.53 8.62
C PHE A 130 4.30 5.90 10.08
N GLU A 131 4.57 7.16 10.39
CA GLU A 131 4.34 7.76 11.69
C GLU A 131 3.22 8.80 11.58
N VAL A 132 2.36 8.86 12.60
CA VAL A 132 1.34 9.90 12.75
C VAL A 132 1.57 10.62 14.07
N THR A 133 1.82 11.91 14.00
CA THR A 133 1.95 12.79 15.16
C THR A 133 0.57 13.25 15.61
N PRO A 134 0.20 13.09 16.89
CA PRO A 134 -1.08 13.56 17.39
C PRO A 134 -1.16 15.09 17.32
N GLN A 135 -2.24 15.59 16.72
CA GLN A 135 -2.58 17.01 16.78
C GLN A 135 -3.30 17.30 18.09
N VAL A 136 -2.78 18.23 18.89
CA VAL A 136 -3.54 18.77 20.02
C VAL A 136 -4.49 19.81 19.46
N GLU A 137 -5.80 19.54 19.53
CA GLU A 137 -6.82 20.52 19.17
C GLU A 137 -6.68 21.73 20.09
N VAL A 138 -6.26 22.87 19.55
CA VAL A 138 -6.25 24.13 20.31
C VAL A 138 -7.68 24.66 20.29
N VAL A 139 -8.46 24.28 21.31
CA VAL A 139 -9.83 24.76 21.56
C VAL A 139 -9.83 26.25 21.89
#